data_AF-A0A218P9M5-F1
#
_entry.id   AF-A0A218P9M5-F1
#
_cell.length_a   1.000
_cell.length_b   1.000
_cell.length_c   1.000
_cell.angle_alpha   90.00
_cell.angle_beta   90.00
_cell.angle_gamma   90.00
#
_symmetry.space_group_name_H-M   'P 1'
#
loop_
_entity.id
_entity.type
_entity.pdbx_description
1 polymer ?
#
loop_
_entity_poly.entity_id
_entity_poly.type
_entity_poly.pdbx_seq_one_letter_code
_entity_poly.pdbx_strand_id
1 'polypeptide(L)'
;MDERTSRLIEYTAEALLVSWLSYLFFYQNYLLYRWHRGLPLPSKTPFIIAGIIVGALLFLYEWFKFERELEKKHRTASESAAPDVSMD
;
A
#
# COMPACT_ATOMS: atom_id res chain seq x y z
N MET A 1 2.06 2.37 -22.52
CA MET A 1 2.46 2.79 -21.17
C MET A 1 3.57 1.86 -20.71
N ASP A 2 4.62 2.38 -20.07
CA ASP A 2 5.67 1.54 -19.48
C ASP A 2 5.08 0.71 -18.33
N GLU A 3 5.55 -0.53 -18.15
CA GLU A 3 4.97 -1.47 -17.18
C GLU A 3 5.19 -0.99 -15.73
N ARG A 4 6.32 -0.31 -15.49
CA ARG A 4 6.59 0.35 -14.21
C ARG A 4 5.57 1.45 -13.91
N THR A 5 5.22 2.27 -14.92
CA THR A 5 4.25 3.35 -14.77
C THR A 5 2.86 2.81 -14.49
N SER A 6 2.44 1.74 -15.17
CA SER A 6 1.13 1.11 -14.93
C SER A 6 1.00 0.59 -13.50
N ARG A 7 2.02 -0.13 -13.00
CA ARG A 7 2.03 -0.66 -11.64
C ARG A 7 2.09 0.44 -10.58
N LEU A 8 2.84 1.51 -10.82
CA LEU A 8 2.89 2.65 -9.91
C LEU A 8 1.51 3.31 -9.76
N ILE A 9 0.77 3.46 -10.87
CA ILE A 9 -0.59 4.01 -10.86
C ILE A 9 -1.52 3.10 -10.06
N GLU A 10 -1.43 1.78 -10.26
CA GLU A 10 -2.22 0.78 -9.53
C GLU A 10 -2.00 0.86 -8.02
N TYR A 11 -0.74 0.79 -7.56
CA TYR A 11 -0.43 0.89 -6.13
C TYR A 11 -0.81 2.23 -5.53
N THR A 12 -0.68 3.32 -6.30
CA THR A 12 -1.12 4.64 -5.85
C THR A 12 -2.63 4.68 -5.68
N ALA A 13 -3.39 4.12 -6.63
CA ALA A 13 -4.85 4.06 -6.57
C ALA A 13 -5.31 3.19 -5.39
N GLU A 14 -4.70 2.03 -5.18
CA GLU A 14 -4.98 1.16 -4.03
C GLU A 14 -4.70 1.85 -2.70
N ALA A 15 -3.53 2.48 -2.55
CA ALA A 15 -3.16 3.19 -1.33
C ALA A 15 -4.12 4.35 -1.02
N LEU A 16 -4.57 5.09 -2.05
CA LEU A 16 -5.57 6.14 -1.90
C LEU A 16 -6.94 5.58 -1.49
N LEU A 17 -7.36 4.48 -2.11
CA LEU A 17 -8.61 3.78 -1.76
C LEU A 17 -8.59 3.30 -0.32
N VAL A 18 -7.51 2.65 0.11
CA VAL A 18 -7.41 2.15 1.48
C VAL A 18 -7.28 3.28 2.49
N SER A 19 -6.54 4.35 2.17
CA SER A 19 -6.48 5.57 3.00
C SER A 19 -7.89 6.15 3.21
N TRP A 20 -8.65 6.28 2.13
CA TRP A 20 -10.01 6.81 2.18
C TRP A 20 -10.96 5.91 2.98
N LEU A 21 -10.93 4.59 2.74
CA LEU A 21 -11.74 3.63 3.47
C LEU A 21 -11.37 3.57 4.95
N SER A 22 -10.08 3.68 5.29
CA SER A 22 -9.61 3.72 6.67
C SER A 22 -10.10 4.96 7.39
N TYR A 23 -10.00 6.13 6.75
CA TYR A 23 -10.58 7.37 7.27
C TYR A 23 -12.08 7.21 7.55
N LEU A 24 -12.85 6.72 6.56
CA LEU A 24 -14.29 6.51 6.74
C LEU A 24 -14.59 5.51 7.85
N PHE A 25 -13.88 4.38 7.89
CA PHE A 25 -14.06 3.35 8.89
C PHE A 25 -13.85 3.90 10.30
N PHE A 26 -12.71 4.56 10.56
CA PHE A 26 -12.42 5.10 11.88
C PHE A 26 -13.37 6.23 12.27
N TYR A 27 -13.67 7.13 11.33
CA TYR A 27 -14.58 8.25 11.59
C TYR A 27 -16.01 7.77 11.90
N GLN A 28 -16.54 6.80 11.14
CA GLN A 28 -17.87 6.25 11.35
C GLN A 28 -17.98 5.48 12.68
N ASN A 29 -17.00 4.62 12.98
CA ASN A 29 -16.95 3.91 14.26
C ASN A 29 -16.92 4.88 15.45
N TYR A 30 -16.14 5.95 15.31
CA TYR A 30 -16.02 6.94 16.35
C TYR A 30 -17.30 7.78 16.53
N LEU A 31 -17.96 8.17 15.44
CA LEU A 31 -19.26 8.84 15.50
C LEU A 31 -20.29 7.97 16.21
N LEU A 32 -20.37 6.68 15.87
CA LEU A 32 -21.23 5.72 16.59
C LEU A 32 -20.91 5.68 18.09
N TYR A 33 -19.61 5.69 18.45
CA TYR A 33 -19.17 5.67 19.84
C TYR A 33 -19.50 6.96 20.61
N ARG A 34 -19.44 8.15 19.98
CA ARG A 34 -19.73 9.42 20.68
C ARG A 34 -21.19 9.84 20.62
N TRP A 35 -21.91 9.46 19.56
CA TRP A 35 -23.33 9.77 19.41
C TRP A 35 -24.14 9.20 20.58
N HIS A 36 -23.90 7.95 21.00
CA HIS A 36 -24.62 7.39 22.15
C HIS A 36 -24.38 8.13 23.48
N ARG A 37 -23.35 8.98 23.57
CA ARG A 37 -22.97 9.70 24.79
C ARG A 37 -23.36 11.17 24.81
N GLY A 38 -23.96 11.70 23.74
CA GLY A 38 -24.34 13.12 23.65
C GLY A 38 -23.16 14.10 23.70
N LEU A 39 -21.94 13.62 23.46
CA LEU A 39 -20.72 14.43 23.49
C LEU A 39 -20.59 15.22 22.17
N PRO A 40 -20.02 16.44 22.20
CA PRO A 40 -19.88 17.27 21.00
C PRO A 40 -19.07 16.57 19.90
N LEU A 41 -19.40 16.81 18.62
CA LEU A 41 -18.64 16.25 17.50
C LEU A 41 -17.18 16.71 17.60
N PRO A 42 -16.21 15.79 17.67
CA PRO A 42 -14.80 16.17 17.66
C PRO A 42 -14.31 16.44 16.25
N SER A 43 -13.10 17.00 16.18
CA SER A 43 -12.43 17.27 14.93
C SER A 43 -12.20 16.00 14.12
N LYS A 44 -12.30 16.11 12.78
CA LYS A 44 -12.03 15.03 11.82
C LYS A 44 -10.53 14.76 11.64
N THR A 45 -9.68 15.71 12.05
CA THR A 45 -8.23 15.70 11.86
C THR A 45 -7.52 14.39 12.27
N PRO A 46 -7.74 13.80 13.47
CA PRO A 46 -7.03 12.57 13.85
C PRO A 46 -7.38 11.38 12.93
N PHE A 47 -8.60 11.32 12.40
CA PHE A 47 -9.03 10.25 11.49
C PHE A 47 -8.44 10.40 10.10
N ILE A 48 -8.28 11.65 9.64
CA ILE A 48 -7.59 11.95 8.38
C ILE A 48 -6.12 11.53 8.51
N ILE A 49 -5.46 11.88 9.61
CA ILE A 49 -4.07 11.47 9.88
C ILE A 49 -3.97 9.93 9.91
N ALA A 50 -4.88 9.25 10.60
CA ALA A 50 -4.91 7.79 10.64
C ALA A 50 -5.07 7.17 9.24
N GLY A 51 -5.98 7.69 8.41
CA GLY A 51 -6.15 7.25 7.02
C GLY A 51 -4.88 7.41 6.19
N ILE A 52 -4.24 8.58 6.27
CA ILE A 52 -2.96 8.87 5.59
C ILE A 52 -1.87 7.90 6.03
N ILE A 53 -1.73 7.65 7.33
CA ILE A 53 -0.74 6.71 7.87
C ILE A 53 -0.97 5.31 7.31
N VAL A 54 -2.22 4.82 7.31
CA VAL A 54 -2.53 3.48 6.78
C VAL A 54 -2.23 3.38 5.29
N GLY A 55 -2.64 4.39 4.50
CA GLY A 55 -2.33 4.44 3.08
C GLY A 55 -0.83 4.46 2.79
N ALA A 56 -0.06 5.26 3.54
CA ALA A 56 1.39 5.34 3.41
C ALA A 56 2.08 4.01 3.75
N LEU A 57 1.64 3.32 4.81
CA LEU A 57 2.18 2.01 5.18
C LEU A 57 1.96 0.96 4.10
N LEU A 58 0.76 0.93 3.49
CA LEU A 58 0.47 0.05 2.36
C LEU A 58 1.34 0.37 1.16
N PHE A 59 1.40 1.64 0.78
CA PHE A 59 2.22 2.05 -0.36
C PHE A 59 3.70 1.64 -0.19
N LEU A 60 4.27 1.83 1.01
CA LEU A 60 5.63 1.39 1.31
C LEU A 60 5.78 -0.13 1.22
N TYR A 61 4.80 -0.88 1.72
CA TYR A 61 4.81 -2.34 1.66
C TYR A 61 4.79 -2.85 0.21
N GLU A 62 3.86 -2.37 -0.62
CA GLU A 62 3.81 -2.70 -2.05
C GLU A 62 5.11 -2.28 -2.76
N TRP A 63 5.67 -1.11 -2.42
CA TRP A 63 6.91 -0.64 -3.02
C TRP A 63 8.10 -1.57 -2.72
N PHE A 64 8.31 -1.93 -1.44
CA PHE A 64 9.35 -2.88 -1.06
C PHE A 64 9.15 -4.26 -1.67
N LYS A 65 7.90 -4.72 -1.78
CA LYS A 65 7.58 -5.99 -2.43
C LYS A 65 7.98 -5.95 -3.92
N PHE A 66 7.66 -4.87 -4.62
CA PHE A 66 8.00 -4.69 -6.02
C PHE A 66 9.50 -4.66 -6.27
N GLU A 67 10.28 -3.96 -5.44
CA GLU A 67 11.75 -3.96 -5.54
C GLU A 67 12.32 -5.38 -5.41
N ARG A 68 11.81 -6.17 -4.46
CA ARG A 68 12.23 -7.57 -4.27
C ARG A 68 11.85 -8.47 -5.45
N GLU A 69 10.70 -8.24 -6.07
CA GLU A 69 10.27 -8.99 -7.26
C GLU A 69 11.15 -8.67 -8.48
N LEU A 70 11.54 -7.41 -8.66
CA LEU A 70 12.51 -7.01 -9.68
C LEU A 70 13.87 -7.66 -9.46
N GLU A 71 14.39 -7.64 -8.23
CA GLU A 71 15.69 -8.26 -7.91
C GLU A 71 15.66 -9.77 -8.20
N LYS A 72 14.57 -10.46 -7.81
CA LYS A 72 14.38 -11.88 -8.12
C LYS A 72 14.39 -12.12 -9.63
N LYS A 73 13.63 -11.34 -10.41
CA LYS A 73 13.53 -11.49 -11.86
C LYS A 73 14.89 -11.28 -12.55
N HIS A 74 15.71 -10.34 -12.04
CA HIS A 74 17.08 -10.16 -12.52
C HIS A 74 17.99 -11.34 -12.20
N ARG A 75 17.90 -11.93 -11.00
CA ARG A 75 18.67 -13.14 -10.64
C ARG A 75 18.30 -14.33 -11.51
N THR A 76 17.01 -14.63 -11.69
CA THR A 76 16.58 -15.76 -12.54
C THR A 76 16.99 -15.57 -13.99
N ALA A 77 16.94 -14.34 -14.51
CA ALA A 77 17.42 -14.05 -15.86
C ALA A 77 18.95 -14.23 -15.97
N SER A 78 19.71 -13.86 -14.94
CA SER A 78 21.17 -14.05 -14.89
C SER A 78 21.58 -15.51 -14.74
N GLU A 79 20.82 -16.30 -13.98
CA GLU A 79 21.06 -17.74 -13.76
C GLU A 79 20.66 -18.56 -15.00
N SER A 80 19.58 -18.20 -15.69
CA SER A 80 19.19 -18.80 -16.97
C SER A 80 20.12 -18.46 -18.14
N ALA A 81 20.92 -17.39 -18.01
CA ALA A 81 21.89 -16.96 -19.03
C ALA A 81 23.31 -17.46 -18.75
N ALA A 82 23.54 -18.09 -17.59
CA ALA A 82 24.79 -18.79 -17.33
C ALA A 82 24.84 -20.04 -18.23
N PRO A 83 25.90 -20.24 -19.03
CA PRO A 83 26.02 -21.45 -19.83
C PRO A 83 26.09 -22.65 -18.88
N ASP A 84 25.28 -23.68 -19.17
CA ASP A 84 25.37 -24.98 -18.54
C ASP A 84 26.76 -25.56 -18.88
N VAL A 85 27.75 -25.26 -18.03
CA VAL A 85 29.04 -25.95 -18.05
C VAL A 85 28.85 -27.23 -17.25
N SER A 86 28.06 -28.13 -17.83
CA SER A 86 28.13 -29.56 -17.53
C SER A 86 29.48 -30.06 -18.08
N MET A 87 30.46 -30.17 -17.18
CA MET A 87 31.69 -30.93 -17.43
C MET A 87 31.34 -32.42 -17.37
N ASP A 88 31.31 -33.07 -18.54
CA ASP A 88 31.46 -34.52 -18.72
C ASP A 88 32.89 -34.84 -19.18
#